data_AF-A0A9W9BI36-F1
#
_entry.id   AF-A0A9W9BI36-F1
#
_cell.length_a   1.000
_cell.length_b   1.000
_cell.length_c   1.000
_cell.angle_alpha   90.00
_cell.angle_beta   90.00
_cell.angle_gamma   90.00
#
_symmetry.space_group_name_H-M   'P 1'
#
loop_
_entity.id
_entity.type
_entity.pdbx_description
1 polymer ?
#
loop_
_entity_poly.entity_id
_entity_poly.type
_entity_poly.pdbx_seq_one_letter_code
_entity_poly.pdbx_strand_id
1 'polypeptide(L)'
;MRLELQPAHGTVHAPTNQSFIEILTAMLVLCYTEAFIPGSRDWKLHLRACRTLINFGNLRNRRISPHGIESFILKEVADLDTLCNISVFTDDSTALSEPFGDTRIWSFTGLINDITTVERQRYEARRRRKQLEEVDMEEWRQRAQNAYTEVSARADTFSQDQEDMRQCFQAVVRAHYHASILYSYQAFAPADQVQELVKSTIDILLRDIQSVLAGHAHTFSHDLFLPCFIAGTECRGDKLRQSIVETLFLESLSVTGLWCNHTALQFLTTLWGSSEFDTGMSWIQYARENEARIGTFIAF
;
A
#
# COMPACT_ATOMS: atom_id res chain seq x y z
N MET A 1 -62.96 -12.51 -18.50
CA MET A 1 -62.26 -11.26 -18.15
C MET A 1 -60.92 -11.64 -17.54
N ARG A 2 -59.91 -11.86 -18.39
CA ARG A 2 -58.51 -12.11 -17.98
C ARG A 2 -57.80 -10.75 -18.01
N LEU A 3 -57.24 -10.33 -16.88
CA LEU A 3 -56.32 -9.21 -16.80
C LEU A 3 -54.96 -9.69 -17.32
N GLU A 4 -54.59 -9.27 -18.52
CA GLU A 4 -53.22 -9.40 -19.02
C GLU A 4 -52.35 -8.36 -18.33
N LEU A 5 -51.40 -8.83 -17.52
CA LEU A 5 -50.31 -8.00 -17.02
C LEU A 5 -49.38 -7.70 -18.20
N GLN A 6 -49.40 -6.45 -18.67
CA GLN A 6 -48.40 -5.94 -19.59
C GLN A 6 -47.03 -5.99 -18.91
N PRO A 7 -45.99 -6.55 -19.56
CA PRO A 7 -44.63 -6.43 -19.06
C PRO A 7 -44.24 -4.95 -19.16
N ALA A 8 -43.91 -4.34 -18.03
CA ALA A 8 -43.29 -3.03 -18.00
C ALA A 8 -41.98 -3.13 -18.78
N HIS A 9 -41.97 -2.61 -20.01
CA HIS A 9 -40.74 -2.31 -20.76
C HIS A 9 -40.04 -1.12 -20.09
N GLY A 10 -39.53 -1.35 -18.88
CA GLY A 10 -38.46 -0.54 -18.34
C GLY A 10 -37.18 -0.94 -19.07
N THR A 11 -36.82 -0.20 -20.10
CA THR A 11 -35.44 -0.19 -20.59
C THR A 11 -34.58 0.27 -19.43
N VAL A 12 -33.97 -0.67 -18.70
CA VAL A 12 -32.88 -0.37 -17.77
C VAL A 12 -31.75 0.17 -18.66
N HIS A 13 -31.69 1.48 -18.79
CA HIS A 13 -30.57 2.13 -19.46
C HIS A 13 -29.32 1.72 -18.71
N ALA A 14 -28.37 1.12 -19.44
CA ALA A 14 -27.06 0.82 -18.87
C ALA A 14 -26.50 2.10 -18.23
N PRO A 15 -25.91 2.03 -17.02
CA PRO A 15 -25.41 3.21 -16.35
C PRO A 15 -24.45 3.96 -17.28
N THR A 16 -24.61 5.28 -17.35
CA THR A 16 -23.75 6.19 -18.13
C THR A 16 -22.33 6.16 -17.57
N ASN A 17 -21.34 6.75 -18.26
CA ASN A 17 -19.98 6.86 -17.72
C ASN A 17 -19.99 7.71 -16.43
N GLN A 18 -20.80 8.77 -16.43
CA GLN A 18 -21.00 9.64 -15.28
C GLN A 18 -21.53 8.88 -14.05
N SER A 19 -22.59 8.09 -14.20
CA SER A 19 -23.15 7.31 -13.08
C SER A 19 -22.17 6.27 -12.55
N PHE A 20 -21.27 5.74 -13.38
CA PHE A 20 -20.22 4.84 -12.92
C PHE A 20 -19.21 5.54 -12.01
N ILE A 21 -18.72 6.71 -12.44
CA ILE A 21 -17.76 7.51 -11.67
C ILE A 21 -18.40 8.00 -10.37
N GLU A 22 -19.67 8.42 -10.39
CA GLU A 22 -20.40 8.83 -9.18
C GLU A 22 -20.52 7.70 -8.16
N ILE A 23 -20.87 6.49 -8.60
CA ILE A 23 -20.94 5.31 -7.72
C ILE A 23 -19.56 4.97 -7.18
N LEU A 24 -18.53 4.96 -8.04
CA LEU A 24 -17.15 4.68 -7.61
C LEU A 24 -16.65 5.71 -6.59
N THR A 25 -16.93 7.00 -6.82
CA THR A 25 -16.60 8.09 -5.90
C THR A 25 -17.30 7.89 -4.56
N ALA A 26 -18.60 7.59 -4.58
CA ALA A 26 -19.36 7.35 -3.35
C ALA A 26 -18.78 6.16 -2.56
N MET A 27 -18.40 5.07 -3.24
CA MET A 27 -17.76 3.92 -2.59
C MET A 27 -16.39 4.27 -2.01
N LEU A 28 -15.58 5.07 -2.71
CA LEU A 28 -14.29 5.55 -2.20
C LEU A 28 -14.46 6.44 -0.96
N VAL A 29 -15.45 7.35 -0.99
CA VAL A 29 -15.77 8.21 0.17
C VAL A 29 -16.23 7.37 1.37
N LEU A 30 -17.09 6.37 1.15
CA LEU A 30 -17.49 5.43 2.21
C LEU A 30 -16.29 4.63 2.75
N CYS A 31 -15.38 4.21 1.87
CA CYS A 31 -14.15 3.53 2.25
C CYS A 31 -13.30 4.39 3.20
N TYR A 32 -13.06 5.65 2.85
CA TYR A 32 -12.31 6.57 3.70
C TYR A 32 -13.07 6.90 5.00
N THR A 33 -14.39 7.12 4.93
CA THR A 33 -15.21 7.40 6.11
C THR A 33 -15.08 6.28 7.15
N GLU A 34 -15.17 5.02 6.71
CA GLU A 34 -14.95 3.87 7.58
C GLU A 34 -13.49 3.75 8.06
N ALA A 35 -12.52 4.14 7.23
CA ALA A 35 -11.09 4.12 7.61
C ALA A 35 -10.77 5.10 8.75
N PHE A 36 -11.56 6.17 8.93
CA PHE A 36 -11.47 7.10 10.05
C PHE A 36 -12.13 6.58 11.34
N ILE A 37 -12.88 5.47 11.30
CA ILE A 37 -13.54 4.91 12.48
C ILE A 37 -12.60 3.92 13.18
N PRO A 38 -12.20 4.17 14.44
CA PRO A 38 -11.35 3.25 15.19
C PRO A 38 -11.94 1.85 15.27
N GLY A 39 -11.17 0.86 14.80
CA GLY A 39 -11.56 -0.55 14.85
C GLY A 39 -12.54 -1.00 13.75
N SER A 40 -13.02 -0.10 12.88
CA SER A 40 -13.85 -0.50 11.74
C SER A 40 -13.04 -1.35 10.74
N ARG A 41 -13.71 -2.35 10.18
CA ARG A 41 -13.20 -3.20 9.09
C ARG A 41 -14.06 -3.05 7.82
N ASP A 42 -15.09 -2.21 7.86
CA ASP A 42 -16.08 -2.09 6.78
C ASP A 42 -15.52 -1.32 5.59
N TRP A 43 -14.45 -0.56 5.78
CA TRP A 43 -13.65 0.00 4.68
C TRP A 43 -13.22 -1.08 3.66
N LYS A 44 -13.00 -2.33 4.10
CA LYS A 44 -12.67 -3.47 3.20
C LYS A 44 -13.82 -3.80 2.25
N LEU A 45 -15.05 -3.73 2.75
CA LEU A 45 -16.25 -3.98 1.94
C LEU A 45 -16.37 -2.92 0.84
N HIS A 46 -16.16 -1.65 1.19
CA HIS A 46 -16.21 -0.54 0.24
C HIS A 46 -15.07 -0.61 -0.78
N LEU A 47 -13.83 -0.92 -0.36
CA LEU A 47 -12.71 -1.13 -1.27
C LEU A 47 -12.99 -2.30 -2.24
N ARG A 48 -13.57 -3.41 -1.75
CA ARG A 48 -13.98 -4.53 -2.61
C ARG A 48 -15.08 -4.14 -3.60
N ALA A 49 -16.01 -3.28 -3.20
CA ALA A 49 -17.01 -2.73 -4.10
C ALA A 49 -16.37 -1.87 -5.20
N CYS A 50 -15.41 -1.00 -4.86
CA CYS A 50 -14.63 -0.23 -5.84
C CYS A 50 -13.93 -1.15 -6.86
N ARG A 51 -13.23 -2.20 -6.39
CA ARG A 51 -12.58 -3.20 -7.25
C ARG A 51 -13.56 -3.87 -8.21
N THR A 52 -14.71 -4.29 -7.68
CA THR A 52 -15.74 -4.98 -8.46
C THR A 52 -16.31 -4.08 -9.55
N LEU A 53 -16.58 -2.81 -9.24
CA LEU A 53 -17.04 -1.81 -10.19
C LEU A 53 -16.00 -1.59 -11.30
N ILE A 54 -14.75 -1.38 -10.92
CA ILE A 54 -13.61 -1.24 -11.84
C ILE A 54 -13.52 -2.42 -12.81
N ASN A 55 -13.51 -3.65 -12.29
CA ASN A 55 -13.41 -4.86 -13.11
C ASN A 55 -14.62 -5.00 -14.05
N PHE A 56 -15.82 -4.66 -13.58
CA PHE A 56 -17.01 -4.63 -14.41
C PHE A 56 -16.93 -3.56 -15.52
N GLY A 57 -16.38 -2.38 -15.22
CA GLY A 57 -16.10 -1.33 -16.21
C GLY A 57 -15.13 -1.79 -17.30
N ASN A 58 -14.06 -2.47 -16.90
CA ASN A 58 -13.03 -3.00 -17.81
C ASN A 58 -13.58 -4.08 -18.76
N LEU A 59 -14.36 -5.04 -18.24
CA LEU A 59 -15.03 -6.07 -19.04
C LEU A 59 -15.98 -5.48 -20.10
N ARG A 60 -16.55 -4.31 -19.83
CA ARG A 60 -17.43 -3.61 -20.77
C ARG A 60 -16.68 -2.86 -21.87
N ASN A 61 -15.36 -3.03 -21.96
CA ASN A 61 -14.46 -2.39 -22.93
C ASN A 61 -14.64 -0.86 -22.97
N ARG A 62 -14.97 -0.27 -21.82
CA ARG A 62 -14.92 1.17 -21.61
C ARG A 62 -13.46 1.58 -21.58
N ARG A 63 -12.83 1.67 -22.75
CA ARG A 63 -11.56 2.38 -22.93
C ARG A 63 -11.83 3.87 -22.75
N ILE A 64 -12.13 4.24 -21.52
CA ILE A 64 -12.12 5.61 -21.08
C ILE A 64 -10.63 5.93 -20.96
N SER A 65 -10.16 6.93 -21.71
CA SER A 65 -8.94 7.62 -21.32
C SER A 65 -9.36 8.50 -20.15
N PRO A 66 -9.10 8.11 -18.89
CA PRO A 66 -9.60 8.86 -17.76
C PRO A 66 -8.96 10.26 -17.77
N HIS A 67 -9.79 11.30 -17.68
CA HIS A 67 -9.32 12.69 -17.67
C HIS A 67 -9.78 13.38 -16.38
N GLY A 68 -8.88 14.18 -15.78
CA GLY A 68 -9.16 14.92 -14.57
C GLY A 68 -9.50 14.02 -13.38
N ILE A 69 -10.66 14.25 -12.77
CA ILE A 69 -11.09 13.61 -11.52
C ILE A 69 -11.23 12.08 -11.64
N GLU A 70 -11.58 11.58 -12.83
CA GLU A 70 -11.71 10.13 -13.06
C GLU A 70 -10.36 9.43 -12.87
N SER A 71 -9.28 10.03 -13.38
CA SER A 71 -7.92 9.50 -13.24
C SER A 71 -7.49 9.51 -11.78
N PHE A 72 -7.81 10.58 -11.06
CA PHE A 72 -7.55 10.69 -9.62
C PHE A 72 -8.28 9.60 -8.82
N ILE A 73 -9.58 9.39 -9.04
CA ILE A 73 -10.36 8.39 -8.29
C ILE A 73 -9.84 6.97 -8.57
N LEU A 74 -9.55 6.65 -9.82
CA LEU A 74 -9.01 5.35 -10.19
C LEU A 74 -7.62 5.13 -9.57
N LYS A 75 -6.78 6.17 -9.54
CA LYS A 75 -5.48 6.16 -8.87
C LYS A 75 -5.61 5.93 -7.37
N GLU A 76 -6.48 6.66 -6.69
CA GLU A 76 -6.71 6.48 -5.23
C GLU A 76 -7.17 5.07 -4.89
N VAL A 77 -8.08 4.49 -5.68
CA VAL A 77 -8.50 3.10 -5.48
C VAL A 77 -7.35 2.13 -5.73
N ALA A 78 -6.52 2.36 -6.75
CA ALA A 78 -5.37 1.51 -7.06
C ALA A 78 -4.26 1.58 -5.99
N ASP A 79 -4.00 2.77 -5.43
CA ASP A 79 -3.05 2.96 -4.34
C ASP A 79 -3.54 2.23 -3.07
N LEU A 80 -4.80 2.45 -2.66
CA LEU A 80 -5.42 1.73 -1.53
C LEU A 80 -5.40 0.21 -1.73
N ASP A 81 -5.70 -0.23 -2.96
CA ASP A 81 -5.66 -1.65 -3.31
C ASP A 81 -4.26 -2.24 -3.12
N THR A 82 -3.25 -1.57 -3.68
CA THR A 82 -1.85 -2.01 -3.62
C THR A 82 -1.37 -2.11 -2.17
N LEU A 83 -1.60 -1.07 -1.38
CA LEU A 83 -1.13 -1.00 0.02
C LEU A 83 -1.82 -2.03 0.91
N CYS A 84 -3.10 -2.33 0.62
CA CYS A 84 -3.81 -3.42 1.28
C CYS A 84 -3.25 -4.80 0.89
N ASN A 85 -2.89 -5.01 -0.38
CA ASN A 85 -2.41 -6.31 -0.87
C ASN A 85 -1.08 -6.77 -0.26
N ILE A 86 -0.28 -5.85 0.29
CA ILE A 86 0.96 -6.16 1.03
C ILE A 86 0.72 -7.11 2.21
N SER A 87 -0.47 -7.05 2.84
CA SER A 87 -0.82 -7.82 4.03
C SER A 87 -1.87 -8.92 3.80
N VAL A 88 -2.32 -9.12 2.54
CA VAL A 88 -3.26 -10.19 2.17
C VAL A 88 -2.48 -11.40 1.68
N PHE A 89 -2.65 -12.55 2.33
CA PHE A 89 -1.93 -13.79 1.99
C PHE A 89 -2.84 -14.94 1.52
N THR A 90 -4.16 -14.82 1.68
CA THR A 90 -5.16 -15.80 1.21
C THR A 90 -5.18 -15.99 -0.32
N ASP A 91 -5.47 -17.21 -0.76
CA ASP A 91 -5.68 -17.58 -2.19
C ASP A 91 -6.90 -16.88 -2.84
N ASP A 92 -7.80 -16.28 -2.04
CA ASP A 92 -8.99 -15.53 -2.51
C ASP A 92 -8.66 -14.09 -2.95
N SER A 93 -7.37 -13.81 -3.15
CA SER A 93 -6.83 -12.54 -3.64
C SER A 93 -7.31 -12.26 -5.06
N THR A 94 -8.54 -11.77 -5.17
CA THR A 94 -9.04 -11.02 -6.33
C THR A 94 -8.38 -9.65 -6.33
N ALA A 95 -7.05 -9.63 -6.47
CA ALA A 95 -6.33 -8.43 -6.86
C ALA A 95 -6.96 -7.90 -8.15
N LEU A 96 -6.92 -6.58 -8.37
CA LEU A 96 -7.32 -6.01 -9.65
C LEU A 96 -6.59 -6.77 -10.77
N SER A 97 -7.35 -7.33 -11.72
CA SER A 97 -6.80 -8.29 -12.70
C SER A 97 -5.69 -7.69 -13.55
N GLU A 98 -5.69 -6.36 -13.72
CA GLU A 98 -4.58 -5.56 -14.19
C GLU A 98 -4.70 -4.16 -13.53
N PRO A 99 -3.60 -3.55 -13.05
CA PRO A 99 -3.61 -2.12 -12.77
C PRO A 99 -3.98 -1.38 -14.06
N PHE A 100 -4.85 -0.36 -13.96
CA PHE A 100 -5.20 0.47 -15.10
C PHE A 100 -3.92 0.97 -15.78
N GLY A 101 -3.87 0.84 -17.12
CA GLY A 101 -2.71 1.24 -17.92
C GLY A 101 -2.15 2.60 -17.49
N ASP A 102 -0.82 2.68 -17.37
CA ASP A 102 -0.04 3.88 -17.04
C ASP A 102 -0.52 4.77 -15.87
N THR A 103 -1.44 4.29 -15.03
CA THR A 103 -1.90 5.00 -13.81
C THR A 103 -0.95 4.86 -12.63
N ARG A 104 0.27 4.37 -12.88
CA ARG A 104 1.40 4.32 -11.93
C ARG A 104 1.95 5.73 -11.70
N ILE A 105 1.10 6.65 -11.26
CA ILE A 105 1.46 8.04 -11.00
C ILE A 105 2.41 8.09 -9.79
N TRP A 106 2.33 7.17 -8.82
CA TRP A 106 3.38 7.01 -7.82
C TRP A 106 4.25 5.80 -8.18
N SER A 107 5.46 6.06 -8.68
CA SER A 107 6.39 5.03 -9.15
C SER A 107 6.71 4.02 -8.04
N PHE A 108 6.66 4.44 -6.78
CA PHE A 108 6.80 3.54 -5.63
C PHE A 108 5.61 2.61 -5.44
N THR A 109 4.35 3.06 -5.59
CA THR A 109 3.19 2.14 -5.51
C THR A 109 3.32 1.04 -6.55
N GLY A 110 3.67 1.40 -7.79
CA GLY A 110 3.92 0.42 -8.86
C GLY A 110 5.03 -0.56 -8.50
N LEU A 111 6.14 -0.06 -7.93
CA LEU A 111 7.25 -0.89 -7.49
C LEU A 111 6.84 -1.85 -6.37
N ILE A 112 6.10 -1.39 -5.37
CA ILE A 112 5.62 -2.20 -4.24
C ILE A 112 4.65 -3.29 -4.72
N ASN A 113 3.75 -2.96 -5.65
CA ASN A 113 2.87 -3.95 -6.27
C ASN A 113 3.67 -5.03 -7.01
N ASP A 114 4.71 -4.65 -7.75
CA ASP A 114 5.54 -5.59 -8.50
C ASP A 114 6.37 -6.48 -7.56
N ILE A 115 6.93 -5.92 -6.48
CA ILE A 115 7.60 -6.70 -5.42
C ILE A 115 6.61 -7.72 -4.84
N THR A 116 5.42 -7.28 -4.44
CA THR A 116 4.38 -8.13 -3.85
C THR A 116 3.98 -9.24 -4.82
N THR A 117 3.76 -8.92 -6.09
CA THR A 117 3.35 -9.88 -7.13
C THR A 117 4.42 -10.96 -7.33
N VAL A 118 5.68 -10.57 -7.47
CA VAL A 118 6.79 -11.51 -7.66
C VAL A 118 6.99 -12.36 -6.40
N GLU A 119 6.85 -11.78 -5.20
CA GLU A 119 6.91 -12.54 -3.94
C GLU A 119 5.87 -13.65 -3.92
N ARG A 120 4.61 -13.33 -4.27
CA ARG A 120 3.50 -14.29 -4.26
C ARG A 120 3.70 -15.39 -5.29
N GLN A 121 4.14 -15.04 -6.51
CA GLN A 121 4.45 -16.02 -7.55
C GLN A 121 5.59 -16.96 -7.14
N ARG A 122 6.65 -16.43 -6.53
CA ARG A 122 7.77 -17.23 -6.02
C ARG A 122 7.34 -18.12 -4.88
N TYR A 123 6.51 -17.62 -3.96
CA TYR A 123 5.95 -18.45 -2.89
C TYR A 123 5.13 -19.63 -3.45
N GLU A 124 4.25 -19.39 -4.42
CA GLU A 124 3.47 -20.44 -5.07
C GLU A 124 4.35 -21.45 -5.82
N ALA A 125 5.41 -20.99 -6.48
CA ALA A 125 6.40 -21.85 -7.11
C ALA A 125 7.14 -22.73 -6.08
N ARG A 126 7.52 -22.18 -4.92
CA ARG A 126 8.12 -22.94 -3.80
C ARG A 126 7.14 -24.00 -3.28
N ARG A 127 5.87 -23.65 -3.07
CA ARG A 127 4.82 -24.61 -2.66
C ARG A 127 4.69 -25.77 -3.65
N ARG A 128 4.80 -25.47 -4.95
CA ARG A 128 4.76 -26.45 -6.03
C ARG A 128 6.11 -27.16 -6.28
N ARG A 129 7.10 -26.95 -5.40
CA ARG A 129 8.45 -27.53 -5.46
C ARG A 129 9.17 -27.25 -6.79
N LYS A 130 8.89 -26.11 -7.42
CA LYS A 130 9.61 -25.66 -8.60
C LYS A 130 10.96 -25.08 -8.18
N GLN A 131 11.99 -25.34 -8.96
CA GLN A 131 13.27 -24.66 -8.81
C GLN A 131 13.08 -23.19 -9.16
N LEU A 132 13.57 -22.32 -8.29
CA LEU A 132 13.56 -20.87 -8.51
C LEU A 132 14.97 -20.39 -8.80
N GLU A 133 15.08 -19.53 -9.79
CA GLU A 133 16.30 -18.77 -10.03
C GLU A 133 16.48 -17.72 -8.92
N GLU A 134 17.74 -17.39 -8.65
CA GLU A 134 18.09 -16.31 -7.74
C GLU A 134 17.56 -14.98 -8.28
N VAL A 135 17.11 -14.10 -7.39
CA VAL A 135 16.61 -12.79 -7.79
C VAL A 135 17.79 -11.85 -7.93
N ASP A 136 17.88 -11.17 -9.07
CA ASP A 136 18.85 -10.09 -9.23
C ASP A 136 18.43 -8.88 -8.38
N MET A 137 19.06 -8.73 -7.22
CA MET A 137 18.78 -7.61 -6.32
C MET A 137 19.23 -6.26 -6.90
N GLU A 138 20.16 -6.26 -7.87
CA GLU A 138 20.57 -5.02 -8.55
C GLU A 138 19.46 -4.47 -9.43
N GLU A 139 18.70 -5.35 -10.10
CA GLU A 139 17.51 -4.95 -10.85
C GLU A 139 16.52 -4.20 -9.95
N TRP A 140 16.22 -4.73 -8.77
CA TRP A 140 15.29 -4.09 -7.83
C TRP A 140 15.82 -2.78 -7.26
N ARG A 141 17.14 -2.70 -6.99
CA ARG A 141 17.78 -1.43 -6.59
C ARG A 141 17.69 -0.39 -7.70
N GLN A 142 17.95 -0.75 -8.94
CA GLN A 142 17.85 0.16 -10.07
C GLN A 142 16.40 0.64 -10.28
N ARG A 143 15.42 -0.26 -10.12
CA ARG A 143 14.00 0.11 -10.20
C ARG A 143 13.59 1.07 -9.09
N ALA A 144 14.05 0.86 -7.86
CA ALA A 144 13.86 1.79 -6.75
C ALA A 144 14.53 3.15 -7.03
N GLN A 145 15.74 3.14 -7.60
CA GLN A 145 16.45 4.36 -7.99
C GLN A 145 15.74 5.14 -9.10
N ASN A 146 15.16 4.43 -10.08
CA ASN A 146 14.37 5.04 -11.13
C ASN A 146 13.12 5.70 -10.55
N ALA A 147 12.38 5.00 -9.68
CA ALA A 147 11.22 5.55 -8.97
C ALA A 147 11.60 6.78 -8.13
N TYR A 148 12.71 6.71 -7.40
CA TYR A 148 13.25 7.84 -6.64
C TYR A 148 13.53 9.04 -7.54
N THR A 149 14.22 8.84 -8.66
CA THR A 149 14.61 9.91 -9.59
C THR A 149 13.37 10.56 -10.22
N GLU A 150 12.41 9.75 -10.67
CA GLU A 150 11.18 10.24 -11.29
C GLU A 150 10.33 11.06 -10.30
N VAL A 151 10.13 10.54 -9.09
CA VAL A 151 9.31 11.22 -8.08
C VAL A 151 10.03 12.44 -7.52
N SER A 152 11.36 12.37 -7.32
CA SER A 152 12.17 13.50 -6.86
C SER A 152 12.12 14.68 -7.83
N ALA A 153 12.07 14.44 -9.14
CA ALA A 153 11.96 15.51 -10.15
C ALA A 153 10.68 16.34 -9.99
N ARG A 154 9.64 15.81 -9.33
CA ARG A 154 8.41 16.56 -9.04
C ARG A 154 8.60 17.61 -7.97
N ALA A 155 9.67 17.53 -7.18
CA ALA A 155 10.02 18.57 -6.23
C ALA A 155 10.36 19.90 -6.92
N ASP A 156 10.74 19.88 -8.19
CA ASP A 156 11.01 21.09 -8.98
C ASP A 156 9.72 21.88 -9.31
N THR A 157 8.54 21.31 -9.04
CA THR A 157 7.26 22.00 -9.21
C THR A 157 6.92 22.95 -8.06
N PHE A 158 7.58 22.81 -6.90
CA PHE A 158 7.41 23.73 -5.78
C PHE A 158 8.10 25.06 -6.06
N SER A 159 7.42 26.16 -5.78
CA SER A 159 7.99 27.51 -5.92
C SER A 159 9.01 27.81 -4.81
N GLN A 160 9.79 28.88 -4.99
CA GLN A 160 10.87 29.24 -4.05
C GLN A 160 10.36 29.57 -2.64
N ASP A 161 9.14 30.08 -2.51
CA ASP A 161 8.46 30.35 -1.24
C ASP A 161 7.96 29.08 -0.53
N GLN A 162 8.06 27.92 -1.18
CA GLN A 162 7.63 26.61 -0.69
C GLN A 162 8.81 25.70 -0.29
N GLU A 163 9.93 26.29 0.14
CA GLU A 163 11.15 25.56 0.50
C GLU A 163 10.91 24.44 1.53
N ASP A 164 10.21 24.76 2.62
CA ASP A 164 9.92 23.80 3.68
C ASP A 164 9.08 22.62 3.17
N MET A 165 8.11 22.89 2.29
CA MET A 165 7.30 21.84 1.66
C MET A 165 8.14 20.98 0.71
N ARG A 166 9.05 21.60 -0.05
CA ARG A 166 9.96 20.89 -0.96
C ARG A 166 10.89 19.95 -0.18
N GLN A 167 11.45 20.41 0.94
CA GLN A 167 12.31 19.60 1.81
C GLN A 167 11.53 18.44 2.45
N CYS A 168 10.31 18.73 2.93
CA CYS A 168 9.44 17.72 3.51
C CYS A 168 9.04 16.66 2.47
N PHE A 169 8.65 17.07 1.26
CA PHE A 169 8.37 16.16 0.15
C PHE A 169 9.58 15.29 -0.19
N GLN A 170 10.78 15.88 -0.28
CA GLN A 170 12.00 15.12 -0.53
C GLN A 170 12.30 14.08 0.56
N ALA A 171 11.99 14.38 1.83
CA ALA A 171 12.10 13.40 2.91
C ALA A 171 11.12 12.24 2.76
N VAL A 172 9.88 12.49 2.33
CA VAL A 172 8.90 11.43 2.00
C VAL A 172 9.41 10.54 0.88
N VAL A 173 9.97 11.13 -0.17
CA VAL A 173 10.52 10.40 -1.33
C VAL A 173 11.70 9.51 -0.92
N ARG A 174 12.60 10.00 -0.08
CA ARG A 174 13.69 9.18 0.49
C ARG A 174 13.16 8.07 1.39
N ALA A 175 12.16 8.35 2.22
CA ALA A 175 11.54 7.34 3.08
C ALA A 175 10.94 6.19 2.25
N HIS A 176 10.23 6.51 1.16
CA HIS A 176 9.68 5.50 0.26
C HIS A 176 10.75 4.72 -0.50
N TYR A 177 11.82 5.39 -0.92
CA TYR A 177 12.96 4.72 -1.55
C TYR A 177 13.58 3.67 -0.62
N HIS A 178 13.93 4.07 0.61
CA HIS A 178 14.51 3.17 1.60
C HIS A 178 13.56 2.03 1.99
N ALA A 179 12.28 2.34 2.17
CA ALA A 179 11.25 1.33 2.44
C ALA A 179 11.07 0.34 1.29
N SER A 180 11.08 0.80 0.03
CA SER A 180 10.92 -0.07 -1.14
C SER A 180 12.12 -1.01 -1.32
N ILE A 181 13.35 -0.52 -1.10
CA ILE A 181 14.54 -1.37 -1.13
C ILE A 181 14.46 -2.39 0.01
N LEU A 182 14.23 -1.97 1.25
CA LEU A 182 14.08 -2.89 2.39
C LEU A 182 13.02 -3.96 2.11
N TYR A 183 11.86 -3.57 1.59
CA TYR A 183 10.78 -4.50 1.27
C TYR A 183 11.19 -5.51 0.20
N SER A 184 11.88 -5.09 -0.87
CA SER A 184 12.38 -6.03 -1.89
C SER A 184 13.38 -7.04 -1.32
N TYR A 185 14.24 -6.59 -0.39
CA TYR A 185 15.21 -7.47 0.29
C TYR A 185 14.52 -8.46 1.22
N GLN A 186 13.56 -8.00 2.02
CA GLN A 186 12.73 -8.86 2.87
C GLN A 186 11.95 -9.90 2.06
N ALA A 187 11.56 -9.58 0.82
CA ALA A 187 10.82 -10.49 -0.06
C ALA A 187 11.71 -11.52 -0.77
N PHE A 188 12.93 -11.14 -1.17
CA PHE A 188 13.71 -11.91 -2.13
C PHE A 188 15.09 -12.34 -1.66
N ALA A 189 15.75 -11.51 -0.84
CA ALA A 189 17.16 -11.66 -0.53
C ALA A 189 17.40 -12.67 0.62
N PRO A 190 18.59 -13.29 0.66
CA PRO A 190 19.06 -14.04 1.81
C PRO A 190 19.13 -13.18 3.09
N ALA A 191 18.94 -13.80 4.26
CA ALA A 191 18.84 -13.10 5.53
C ALA A 191 20.10 -12.27 5.88
N ASP A 192 21.29 -12.72 5.51
CA ASP A 192 22.55 -11.99 5.71
C ASP A 192 22.58 -10.67 4.93
N GLN A 193 22.14 -10.68 3.67
CA GLN A 193 22.04 -9.46 2.86
C GLN A 193 20.99 -8.49 3.42
N VAL A 194 19.85 -9.01 3.89
CA VAL A 194 18.83 -8.19 4.56
C VAL A 194 19.44 -7.49 5.78
N GLN A 195 20.16 -8.22 6.63
CA GLN A 195 20.76 -7.66 7.85
C GLN A 195 21.84 -6.59 7.54
N GLU A 196 22.62 -6.76 6.46
CA GLU A 196 23.57 -5.74 6.02
C GLU A 196 22.86 -4.45 5.55
N LEU A 197 21.79 -4.59 4.76
CA LEU A 197 20.98 -3.47 4.32
C LEU A 197 20.31 -2.75 5.50
N VAL A 198 19.73 -3.50 6.43
CA VAL A 198 19.07 -2.95 7.63
C VAL A 198 20.03 -2.08 8.43
N LYS A 199 21.26 -2.56 8.67
CA LYS A 199 22.30 -1.81 9.40
C LYS A 199 22.63 -0.47 8.75
N SER A 200 22.61 -0.38 7.42
CA SER A 200 22.94 0.86 6.70
C SER A 200 21.74 1.78 6.48
N THR A 201 20.51 1.24 6.47
CA THR A 201 19.32 1.97 5.97
C THR A 201 18.33 2.38 7.05
N ILE A 202 18.16 1.57 8.11
CA ILE A 202 17.02 1.73 9.03
C ILE A 202 17.01 3.08 9.76
N ASP A 203 18.18 3.54 10.22
CA ASP A 203 18.28 4.82 10.94
C ASP A 203 18.13 6.01 9.99
N ILE A 204 18.45 5.85 8.71
CA ILE A 204 18.20 6.89 7.69
C ILE A 204 16.69 7.02 7.47
N LEU A 205 16.02 5.88 7.27
CA LEU A 205 14.57 5.81 7.09
C LEU A 205 13.81 6.42 8.27
N LEU A 206 14.16 6.05 9.51
CA LEU A 206 13.51 6.61 10.71
C LEU A 206 13.72 8.13 10.83
N ARG A 207 14.91 8.64 10.50
CA ARG A 207 15.17 10.08 10.50
C ARG A 207 14.36 10.84 9.45
N ASP A 208 14.23 10.29 8.24
CA ASP A 208 13.41 10.91 7.20
C ASP A 208 11.93 10.96 7.63
N ILE A 209 11.39 9.88 8.21
CA ILE A 209 10.01 9.85 8.74
C ILE A 209 9.83 10.90 9.85
N GLN A 210 10.76 10.96 10.81
CA GLN A 210 10.75 11.96 11.88
C GLN A 210 10.79 13.40 11.32
N SER A 211 11.62 13.65 10.31
CA SER A 211 11.73 14.96 9.68
C SER A 211 10.41 15.41 9.04
N VAL A 212 9.65 14.49 8.43
CA VAL A 212 8.36 14.81 7.83
C VAL A 212 7.33 15.13 8.91
N LEU A 213 7.28 14.33 9.99
CA LEU A 213 6.34 14.54 11.09
C LEU A 213 6.62 15.80 11.91
N ALA A 214 7.88 16.21 12.04
CA ALA A 214 8.25 17.46 12.70
C ALA A 214 7.89 18.71 11.87
N GLY A 215 7.49 18.56 10.61
CA GLY A 215 7.15 19.66 9.71
C GLY A 215 5.84 20.37 10.07
N HIS A 216 5.80 21.69 9.91
CA HIS A 216 4.72 22.58 10.38
C HIS A 216 3.32 22.32 9.82
N ALA A 217 3.20 21.66 8.67
CA ALA A 217 1.92 21.49 7.98
C ALA A 217 1.41 20.04 8.00
N HIS A 218 2.22 19.08 8.45
CA HIS A 218 1.90 17.65 8.41
C HIS A 218 1.35 17.15 7.05
N THR A 219 1.65 17.86 5.96
CA THR A 219 1.00 17.70 4.65
C THR A 219 1.15 16.30 4.10
N PHE A 220 2.25 15.64 4.42
CA PHE A 220 2.62 14.33 3.91
C PHE A 220 2.58 13.23 4.98
N SER A 221 2.00 13.49 6.16
CA SER A 221 1.92 12.49 7.23
C SER A 221 1.15 11.23 6.82
N HIS A 222 0.19 11.36 5.90
CA HIS A 222 -0.57 10.24 5.35
C HIS A 222 0.27 9.32 4.45
N ASP A 223 1.42 9.78 3.93
CA ASP A 223 2.29 8.96 3.09
C ASP A 223 3.31 8.15 3.91
N LEU A 224 3.33 8.28 5.25
CA LEU A 224 4.40 7.71 6.07
C LEU A 224 4.11 6.32 6.63
N PHE A 225 2.87 5.83 6.56
CA PHE A 225 2.54 4.57 7.23
C PHE A 225 3.23 3.37 6.60
N LEU A 226 3.32 3.27 5.27
CA LEU A 226 4.10 2.20 4.64
C LEU A 226 5.59 2.27 5.01
N PRO A 227 6.31 3.40 4.83
CA PRO A 227 7.70 3.52 5.28
C PRO A 227 7.90 3.17 6.76
N CYS A 228 7.01 3.65 7.63
CA CYS A 228 7.06 3.37 9.07
C CYS A 228 6.80 1.89 9.38
N PHE A 229 5.86 1.26 8.66
CA PHE A 229 5.57 -0.16 8.78
C PHE A 229 6.80 -1.01 8.44
N ILE A 230 7.41 -0.76 7.28
CA ILE A 230 8.60 -1.50 6.82
C ILE A 230 9.78 -1.29 7.76
N ALA A 231 9.96 -0.07 8.30
CA ALA A 231 10.96 0.15 9.34
C ALA A 231 10.66 -0.68 10.60
N GLY A 232 9.39 -0.71 11.02
CA GLY A 232 8.91 -1.44 12.18
C GLY A 232 9.16 -2.93 12.13
N THR A 233 9.06 -3.56 10.95
CA THR A 233 9.27 -5.01 10.83
C THR A 233 10.70 -5.44 11.17
N GLU A 234 11.67 -4.52 11.07
CA GLU A 234 13.09 -4.73 11.39
C GLU A 234 13.47 -4.31 12.82
N CYS A 235 12.52 -3.83 13.62
CA CYS A 235 12.77 -3.37 14.99
C CYS A 235 12.71 -4.49 16.04
N ARG A 236 12.58 -5.77 15.65
CA ARG A 236 12.50 -6.88 16.61
C ARG A 236 13.80 -6.98 17.41
N GLY A 237 13.67 -7.11 18.73
CA GLY A 237 14.81 -7.17 19.66
C GLY A 237 15.41 -5.80 20.04
N ASP A 238 15.03 -4.72 19.37
CA ASP A 238 15.49 -3.36 19.66
C ASP A 238 14.37 -2.52 20.28
N LYS A 239 14.32 -2.45 21.62
CA LYS A 239 13.27 -1.73 22.34
C LYS A 239 13.24 -0.23 22.08
N LEU A 240 14.39 0.36 21.77
CA LEU A 240 14.48 1.78 21.45
C LEU A 240 13.80 2.05 20.11
N ARG A 241 14.17 1.29 19.07
CA ARG A 241 13.56 1.44 17.75
C ARG A 241 12.07 1.08 17.73
N GLN A 242 11.64 0.08 18.51
CA GLN A 242 10.21 -0.23 18.70
C GLN A 242 9.44 0.97 19.24
N SER A 243 9.95 1.62 20.29
CA SER A 243 9.32 2.81 20.88
C SER A 243 9.28 4.00 19.91
N ILE A 244 10.33 4.18 19.11
CA ILE A 244 10.36 5.20 18.06
C ILE A 244 9.26 4.93 17.04
N VAL A 245 9.20 3.72 16.46
CA VAL A 245 8.18 3.37 15.45
C VAL A 245 6.76 3.49 16.00
N GLU A 246 6.53 3.02 17.22
CA GLU A 246 5.22 3.15 17.89
C GLU A 246 4.81 4.63 18.01
N THR A 247 5.73 5.49 18.44
CA THR A 247 5.48 6.94 18.54
C THR A 247 5.14 7.54 17.17
N LEU A 248 5.92 7.23 16.13
CA LEU A 248 5.70 7.76 14.77
C LEU A 248 4.35 7.31 14.19
N PHE A 249 3.94 6.07 14.45
CA PHE A 249 2.61 5.58 14.06
C PHE A 249 1.50 6.34 14.77
N LEU A 250 1.59 6.48 16.10
CA LEU A 250 0.57 7.15 16.89
C LEU A 250 0.47 8.65 16.55
N GLU A 251 1.59 9.32 16.30
CA GLU A 251 1.62 10.70 15.81
C GLU A 251 0.94 10.81 14.44
N SER A 252 1.33 9.95 13.48
CA SER A 252 0.71 9.90 12.14
C SER A 252 -0.79 9.66 12.21
N LEU A 253 -1.24 8.74 13.08
CA LEU A 253 -2.66 8.48 13.33
C LEU A 253 -3.38 9.69 13.93
N SER A 254 -2.77 10.37 14.89
CA SER A 254 -3.37 11.53 15.55
C SER A 254 -3.58 12.72 14.61
N VAL A 255 -2.66 12.88 13.65
CA VAL A 255 -2.66 13.95 12.66
C VAL A 255 -3.63 13.65 11.52
N THR A 256 -3.58 12.44 10.97
CA THR A 256 -4.33 12.08 9.76
C THR A 256 -5.74 11.57 10.07
N GLY A 257 -5.95 10.99 11.25
CA GLY A 257 -7.17 10.29 11.63
C GLY A 257 -7.35 8.91 10.97
N LEU A 258 -6.41 8.43 10.15
CA LEU A 258 -6.53 7.16 9.40
C LEU A 258 -6.36 5.92 10.31
N TRP A 259 -7.33 5.69 11.19
CA TRP A 259 -7.30 4.64 12.20
C TRP A 259 -7.25 3.21 11.65
N CYS A 260 -7.58 2.99 10.38
CA CYS A 260 -7.35 1.70 9.72
C CYS A 260 -5.87 1.23 9.82
N ASN A 261 -4.92 2.17 9.83
CA ASN A 261 -3.48 1.90 9.96
C ASN A 261 -3.05 1.46 11.37
N HIS A 262 -3.91 1.63 12.40
CA HIS A 262 -3.64 1.10 13.74
C HIS A 262 -3.50 -0.43 13.73
N THR A 263 -4.15 -1.11 12.77
CA THR A 263 -4.01 -2.56 12.60
C THR A 263 -2.59 -2.98 12.20
N ALA A 264 -1.85 -2.15 11.45
CA ALA A 264 -0.45 -2.38 11.14
C ALA A 264 0.44 -2.23 12.38
N LEU A 265 0.17 -1.26 13.26
CA LEU A 265 0.89 -1.12 14.54
C LEU A 265 0.60 -2.32 15.47
N GLN A 266 -0.64 -2.81 15.51
CA GLN A 266 -0.99 -4.03 16.26
C GLN A 266 -0.24 -5.25 15.74
N PHE A 267 -0.10 -5.39 14.42
CA PHE A 267 0.74 -6.42 13.81
C PHE A 267 2.19 -6.30 14.30
N LEU A 268 2.78 -5.11 14.21
CA LEU A 268 4.17 -4.88 14.64
C LEU A 268 4.38 -5.22 16.11
N THR A 269 3.47 -4.79 16.98
CA THR A 269 3.52 -5.10 18.42
C THR A 269 3.50 -6.60 18.67
N THR A 270 2.65 -7.31 17.91
CA THR A 270 2.53 -8.76 17.97
C THR A 270 3.78 -9.46 17.43
N LEU A 271 4.36 -8.96 16.35
CA LEU A 271 5.61 -9.43 15.76
C LEU A 271 6.79 -9.26 16.74
N TRP A 272 6.91 -8.10 17.36
CA TRP A 272 7.97 -7.79 18.33
C TRP A 272 7.90 -8.64 19.60
N GLY A 273 6.69 -9.02 20.02
CA GLY A 273 6.46 -9.87 21.18
C GLY A 273 6.51 -11.37 20.91
N SER A 274 6.56 -11.81 19.64
CA SER A 274 6.50 -13.22 19.30
C SER A 274 7.81 -13.95 19.59
N SER A 275 7.72 -15.04 20.35
CA SER A 275 8.78 -16.04 20.52
C SER A 275 8.85 -17.04 19.37
N GLU A 276 7.78 -17.16 18.58
CA GLU A 276 7.64 -18.13 17.47
C GLU A 276 8.37 -17.68 16.19
N PHE A 277 8.86 -16.45 16.17
CA PHE A 277 9.63 -15.95 15.04
C PHE A 277 11.07 -16.48 15.15
N ASP A 278 11.29 -17.61 14.48
CA ASP A 278 12.59 -18.27 14.37
C ASP A 278 13.64 -17.33 13.77
N THR A 279 14.91 -17.55 14.15
CA THR A 279 16.06 -16.85 13.56
C THR A 279 16.12 -17.15 12.06
N GLY A 280 15.74 -16.16 11.23
CA GLY A 280 15.75 -16.27 9.77
C GLY A 280 14.36 -16.27 9.11
N MET A 281 13.28 -16.29 9.89
CA MET A 281 11.94 -16.06 9.35
C MET A 281 11.81 -14.59 8.89
N SER A 282 11.12 -14.33 7.77
CA SER A 282 10.78 -12.96 7.36
C SER A 282 9.42 -12.56 7.93
N TRP A 283 9.16 -11.26 8.10
CA TRP A 283 7.84 -10.80 8.54
C TRP A 283 6.71 -11.23 7.59
N ILE A 284 7.02 -11.37 6.29
CA ILE A 284 6.11 -11.84 5.24
C ILE A 284 5.71 -13.30 5.49
N GLN A 285 6.68 -14.15 5.85
CA GLN A 285 6.42 -15.53 6.23
C GLN A 285 5.61 -15.60 7.53
N TYR A 286 6.00 -14.83 8.55
CA TYR A 286 5.28 -14.78 9.82
C TYR A 286 3.82 -14.36 9.66
N ALA A 287 3.57 -13.30 8.88
CA ALA A 287 2.23 -12.80 8.59
C ALA A 287 1.36 -13.86 7.90
N ARG A 288 1.96 -14.62 6.96
CA ARG A 288 1.31 -15.72 6.27
C ARG A 288 0.96 -16.88 7.20
N GLU A 289 1.88 -17.28 8.07
CA GLU A 289 1.68 -18.39 9.01
C GLU A 289 0.68 -18.05 10.13
N ASN A 290 0.51 -16.76 10.41
CA ASN A 290 -0.36 -16.25 11.47
C ASN A 290 -1.60 -15.50 10.95
N GLU A 291 -1.94 -15.66 9.66
CA GLU A 291 -2.98 -14.88 8.99
C GLU A 291 -4.33 -14.95 9.72
N ALA A 292 -4.73 -16.14 10.20
CA ALA A 292 -5.99 -16.32 10.93
C ALA A 292 -6.06 -15.53 12.25
N ARG A 293 -4.90 -15.26 12.87
CA ARG A 293 -4.79 -14.54 14.14
C ARG A 293 -4.62 -13.04 13.93
N ILE A 294 -3.88 -12.66 12.90
CA ILE A 294 -3.49 -11.28 12.63
C ILE A 294 -4.55 -10.56 11.78
N GLY A 295 -5.12 -11.27 10.80
CA GLY A 295 -5.97 -10.68 9.76
C GLY A 295 -5.22 -9.74 8.82
N THR A 296 -5.94 -9.17 7.85
CA THR A 296 -5.40 -8.15 6.93
C THR A 296 -5.33 -6.77 7.59
N PHE A 297 -4.25 -6.05 7.38
CA PHE A 297 -4.02 -4.66 7.83
C PHE A 297 -3.64 -3.74 6.66
N ILE A 298 -3.85 -2.43 6.77
CA ILE A 298 -3.29 -1.49 5.78
C ILE A 298 -2.09 -0.80 6.41
N ALA A 299 -1.07 -0.56 5.60
CA ALA A 299 -0.10 0.49 5.84
C ALA A 299 -0.23 1.48 4.67
N PHE A 300 -1.23 2.36 4.77
CA PHE A 300 -1.57 3.38 3.77
C PHE A 300 -0.62 4.55 3.94
#